data_AF-A0A2V8SXM5-F1
#
_entry.id   AF-A0A2V8SXM5-F1
#
_cell.length_a   1.000
_cell.length_b   1.000
_cell.length_c   1.000
_cell.angle_alpha   90.00
_cell.angle_beta   90.00
_cell.angle_gamma   90.00
#
_symmetry.space_group_name_H-M   'P 1'
#
loop_
_entity.id
_entity.type
_entity.pdbx_description
1 polymer ?
#
loop_
_entity_poly.entity_id
_entity_poly.type
_entity_poly.pdbx_seq_one_letter_code
_entity_poly.pdbx_strand_id
1 'polypeptide(L)'
;MDKRTERLRRSVRYGQKRLKRLSRAATLGGIFLSFLQVGCTGFGGGLAVVAQLRALALQKRKWFTEHEFAEGMALAQSLPGSMANNVAAYVGLRLRGWRGASVAVAGLILPSMLLMILLAILYRHLRNLPDTERLFHGLNAAVVALIAVTAWRIGRSTLNKPWQWYITLFAGLAVIVFEATVIEVVLVSGLIGIYIDSFAERRWQRWRRIRHIASLRRARLAELEARAFVGGHLTRAVADEYVRQTVGETVATEERRPERKTQRMEKVRERMRQWRRARKEGEGVGRGRRQEQEAEGSKQGAVDG
;
A
#
# COMPACT_ATOMS: atom_id res chain seq x y z
N MET A 1 31.12 -2.40 -1.12
CA MET A 1 29.97 -1.77 -0.43
C MET A 1 30.01 -0.28 -0.74
N ASP A 2 28.92 0.26 -1.30
CA ASP A 2 28.89 1.55 -1.99
C ASP A 2 28.72 2.75 -1.02
N LYS A 3 29.59 3.75 -1.13
CA LYS A 3 29.62 4.99 -0.33
C LYS A 3 28.30 5.77 -0.40
N ARG A 4 27.48 5.59 -1.44
CA ARG A 4 26.11 6.17 -1.53
C ARG A 4 25.16 5.58 -0.49
N THR A 5 25.19 4.27 -0.30
CA THR A 5 24.29 3.57 0.65
C THR A 5 24.59 3.95 2.11
N GLU A 6 25.85 4.24 2.42
CA GLU A 6 26.29 4.67 3.74
C GLU A 6 25.88 6.11 4.07
N ARG A 7 25.94 7.02 3.09
CA ARG A 7 25.44 8.40 3.25
C ARG A 7 23.94 8.45 3.48
N LEU A 8 23.17 7.64 2.74
CA LEU A 8 21.72 7.54 2.92
C LEU A 8 21.37 6.94 4.30
N ARG A 9 22.09 5.89 4.75
CA ARG A 9 21.90 5.36 6.10
C ARG A 9 22.24 6.36 7.20
N ARG A 10 23.27 7.18 7.02
CA ARG A 10 23.64 8.23 7.99
C ARG A 10 22.62 9.36 8.02
N SER A 11 22.16 9.88 6.88
CA SER A 11 21.18 10.98 6.84
C SER A 11 19.85 10.60 7.50
N VAL A 12 19.36 9.37 7.26
CA VAL A 12 18.16 8.84 7.93
C VAL A 12 18.35 8.75 9.44
N ARG A 13 19.52 8.27 9.89
CA ARG A 13 19.84 8.11 11.32
C ARG A 13 19.96 9.46 12.07
N TYR A 14 20.46 10.50 11.41
CA TYR A 14 20.53 11.86 11.98
C TYR A 14 19.15 12.53 12.07
N GLY A 15 18.29 12.34 11.08
CA GLY A 15 16.89 12.78 11.12
C GLY A 15 16.13 12.20 12.31
N GLN A 16 16.27 10.89 12.54
CA GLN A 16 15.61 10.22 13.67
C GLN A 16 16.07 10.70 15.05
N LYS A 17 17.37 10.99 15.25
CA LYS A 17 17.86 11.53 16.53
C LYS A 17 17.32 12.94 16.81
N ARG A 18 17.13 13.75 15.77
CA ARG A 18 16.59 15.12 15.88
C ARG A 18 15.09 15.11 16.16
N LEU A 19 14.34 14.23 15.50
CA LEU A 19 12.91 13.99 15.78
C LEU A 19 12.71 13.47 17.22
N LYS A 20 13.59 12.59 17.71
CA LYS A 20 13.60 12.16 19.13
C LYS A 20 13.84 13.29 20.13
N ARG A 21 14.58 14.35 19.77
CA ARG A 21 14.76 15.53 20.63
C ARG A 21 13.53 16.45 20.61
N LEU A 22 12.90 16.62 19.44
CA LEU A 22 11.66 17.40 19.30
C LEU A 22 10.46 16.69 19.96
N SER A 23 10.40 15.35 19.94
CA SER A 23 9.38 14.58 20.65
C SER A 23 9.56 14.65 22.18
N ARG A 24 10.79 14.72 22.68
CA ARG A 24 11.06 14.96 24.12
C ARG A 24 10.60 16.35 24.58
N ALA A 25 10.56 17.34 23.70
CA ALA A 25 10.01 18.67 23.97
C ALA A 25 8.47 18.71 23.96
N ALA A 26 7.79 17.64 23.48
CA ALA A 26 6.34 17.54 23.58
C ALA A 26 5.94 17.22 25.03
N THR A 27 5.43 18.22 25.74
CA THR A 27 4.84 18.07 27.07
C THR A 27 3.51 17.31 26.98
N LEU A 28 3.11 16.63 28.06
CA LEU A 28 1.80 15.93 28.12
C LEU A 28 0.66 16.89 27.75
N GLY A 29 0.67 18.10 28.32
CA GLY A 29 -0.31 19.14 28.02
C GLY A 29 -0.27 19.59 26.56
N GLY A 30 0.90 19.70 25.95
CA GLY A 30 1.04 20.04 24.53
C GLY A 30 0.46 18.97 23.61
N ILE A 31 0.62 17.70 23.96
CA ILE A 31 -0.04 16.57 23.27
C ILE A 31 -1.54 16.69 23.46
N PHE A 32 -2.02 16.74 24.71
CA PHE A 32 -3.45 16.85 25.03
C PHE A 32 -4.12 17.96 24.23
N LEU A 33 -3.60 19.19 24.29
CA LEU A 33 -4.19 20.35 23.64
C LEU A 33 -4.18 20.24 22.11
N SER A 34 -3.14 19.63 21.53
CA SER A 34 -3.05 19.41 20.09
C SER A 34 -4.09 18.40 19.61
N PHE A 35 -4.29 17.30 20.36
CA PHE A 35 -5.30 16.30 20.05
C PHE A 35 -6.72 16.78 20.38
N LEU A 36 -6.87 17.60 21.43
CA LEU A 36 -8.12 18.29 21.77
C LEU A 36 -8.57 19.21 20.63
N GLN A 37 -7.65 20.00 20.08
CA GLN A 37 -7.94 20.84 18.93
C GLN A 37 -8.42 20.02 17.74
N VAL A 38 -7.75 18.90 17.43
CA VAL A 38 -8.18 17.99 16.35
C VAL A 38 -9.53 17.34 16.66
N GLY A 39 -9.81 17.00 17.92
CA GLY A 39 -11.12 16.49 18.34
C GLY A 39 -12.24 17.52 18.18
N CYS A 40 -11.95 18.80 18.47
CA CYS A 40 -12.89 19.90 18.25
C CYS A 40 -13.11 20.22 16.76
N THR A 41 -12.09 20.05 15.90
CA THR A 41 -12.18 20.30 14.45
C THR A 41 -12.42 19.04 13.62
N GLY A 42 -12.63 17.91 14.27
CA GLY A 42 -12.70 16.57 13.70
C GLY A 42 -14.00 16.27 12.96
N PHE A 43 -14.43 17.14 12.05
CA PHE A 43 -15.63 16.95 11.24
C PHE A 43 -15.29 16.31 9.88
N GLY A 44 -16.20 15.47 9.36
CA GLY A 44 -16.04 14.84 8.03
C GLY A 44 -15.69 13.34 8.03
N GLY A 45 -15.86 12.65 9.16
CA GLY A 45 -15.67 11.19 9.26
C GLY A 45 -14.25 10.76 9.60
N GLY A 46 -14.06 9.46 9.86
CA GLY A 46 -12.79 8.92 10.38
C GLY A 46 -11.57 9.21 9.51
N LEU A 47 -11.71 9.19 8.19
CA LEU A 47 -10.61 9.50 7.25
C LEU A 47 -10.21 10.98 7.27
N ALA A 48 -11.16 11.90 7.43
CA ALA A 48 -10.89 13.33 7.54
C ALA A 48 -10.09 13.63 8.81
N VAL A 49 -10.48 13.01 9.93
CA VAL A 49 -9.74 13.13 11.20
C VAL A 49 -8.32 12.58 11.07
N VAL A 50 -8.13 11.44 10.40
CA VAL A 50 -6.80 10.89 10.12
C VAL A 50 -5.95 11.84 9.26
N ALA A 51 -6.55 12.50 8.26
CA ALA A 51 -5.86 13.52 7.47
C ALA A 51 -5.43 14.74 8.31
N GLN A 52 -6.28 15.17 9.24
CA GLN A 52 -5.94 16.23 10.21
C GLN A 52 -4.79 15.80 11.13
N LEU A 53 -4.83 14.55 11.63
CA LEU A 53 -3.75 13.97 12.43
C LEU A 53 -2.44 13.89 11.65
N ARG A 54 -2.49 13.51 10.37
CA ARG A 54 -1.32 13.53 9.47
C ARG A 54 -0.77 14.95 9.34
N ALA A 55 -1.59 15.94 9.03
CA ALA A 55 -1.15 17.33 8.92
C ALA A 55 -0.56 17.85 10.24
N LEU A 56 -1.18 17.50 11.37
CA LEU A 56 -0.67 17.85 12.70
C LEU A 56 0.71 17.22 12.95
N ALA A 57 0.84 15.91 12.72
CA ALA A 57 2.03 15.14 13.04
C ALA A 57 3.21 15.44 12.10
N LEU A 58 2.97 15.70 10.81
CA LEU A 58 4.03 15.93 9.82
C LEU A 58 4.31 17.40 9.55
N GLN A 59 3.29 18.26 9.46
CA GLN A 59 3.45 19.65 9.04
C GLN A 59 3.56 20.60 10.23
N LYS A 60 2.57 20.58 11.13
CA LYS A 60 2.49 21.54 12.25
C LYS A 60 3.51 21.26 13.34
N ARG A 61 3.58 20.01 13.82
CA ARG A 61 4.44 19.62 14.94
C ARG A 61 5.72 18.90 14.51
N LYS A 62 5.77 18.38 13.27
CA LYS A 62 6.93 17.69 12.69
C LYS A 62 7.48 16.59 13.61
N TRP A 63 6.59 15.83 14.24
CA TRP A 63 6.92 14.74 15.15
C TRP A 63 7.35 13.47 14.41
N PHE A 64 6.83 13.25 13.21
CA PHE A 64 7.07 12.06 12.40
C PHE A 64 7.46 12.43 10.98
N THR A 65 8.24 11.55 10.35
CA THR A 65 8.39 11.55 8.89
C THR A 65 7.19 10.89 8.20
N GLU A 66 7.06 11.10 6.89
CA GLU A 66 6.05 10.44 6.04
C GLU A 66 6.08 8.91 6.22
N HIS A 67 7.28 8.34 6.28
CA HIS A 67 7.49 6.91 6.41
C HIS A 67 7.04 6.39 7.78
N GLU A 68 7.45 7.04 8.87
CA GLU A 68 7.10 6.61 10.23
C GLU A 68 5.60 6.75 10.52
N PHE A 69 4.95 7.75 9.91
CA PHE A 69 3.50 7.90 9.99
C PHE A 69 2.78 6.83 9.16
N ALA A 70 3.28 6.48 7.97
CA ALA A 70 2.72 5.42 7.14
C ALA A 70 2.82 4.04 7.82
N GLU A 71 3.93 3.73 8.50
CA GLU A 71 4.05 2.53 9.34
C GLU A 71 3.01 2.53 10.48
N GLY A 72 2.84 3.68 11.15
CA GLY A 72 1.82 3.85 12.19
C GLY A 72 0.40 3.66 11.69
N MET A 73 0.11 4.15 10.49
CA MET A 73 -1.17 3.95 9.79
C MET A 73 -1.41 2.48 9.47
N ALA A 74 -0.40 1.77 8.96
CA ALA A 74 -0.52 0.34 8.66
C ALA A 74 -0.81 -0.46 9.94
N LEU A 75 -0.14 -0.14 11.05
CA LEU A 75 -0.43 -0.76 12.35
C LEU A 75 -1.85 -0.41 12.83
N ALA A 76 -2.25 0.85 12.73
CA ALA A 76 -3.60 1.29 13.12
C ALA A 76 -4.73 0.60 12.31
N GLN A 77 -4.47 0.25 11.04
CA GLN A 77 -5.41 -0.50 10.19
C GLN A 77 -5.50 -1.98 10.55
N SER A 78 -4.46 -2.54 11.13
CA SER A 78 -4.46 -3.93 11.60
C SER A 78 -5.26 -4.12 12.89
N LEU A 79 -5.42 -3.05 13.67
CA LEU A 79 -6.14 -3.05 14.93
C LEU A 79 -7.65 -2.87 14.67
N PRO A 80 -8.52 -3.71 15.26
CA PRO A 80 -9.95 -3.48 15.19
C PRO A 80 -10.32 -2.17 15.91
N GLY A 81 -11.30 -1.44 15.37
CA GLY A 81 -11.83 -0.23 15.98
C GLY A 81 -11.67 1.04 15.12
N SER A 82 -11.71 2.20 15.79
CA SER A 82 -11.64 3.50 15.11
C SER A 82 -10.23 3.78 14.61
N MET A 83 -10.09 3.87 13.29
CA MET A 83 -8.84 4.24 12.63
C MET A 83 -8.21 5.52 13.19
N ALA A 84 -9.02 6.55 13.46
CA ALA A 84 -8.52 7.81 14.00
C ALA A 84 -7.96 7.65 15.42
N ASN A 85 -8.65 6.87 16.28
CA ASN A 85 -8.21 6.63 17.65
C ASN A 85 -6.94 5.77 17.68
N ASN A 86 -6.86 4.75 16.83
CA ASN A 86 -5.68 3.88 16.74
C ASN A 86 -4.44 4.67 16.30
N VAL A 87 -4.58 5.56 15.30
CA VAL A 87 -3.50 6.47 14.88
C VAL A 87 -3.11 7.44 15.99
N ALA A 88 -4.10 8.04 16.68
CA ALA A 88 -3.83 8.94 17.80
C ALA A 88 -3.10 8.25 18.96
N ALA A 89 -3.52 7.03 19.29
CA ALA A 89 -2.86 6.17 20.28
C ALA A 89 -1.41 5.87 19.88
N TYR A 90 -1.17 5.48 18.62
CA TYR A 90 0.17 5.21 18.10
C TYR A 90 1.08 6.45 18.18
N VAL A 91 0.57 7.60 17.74
CA VAL A 91 1.31 8.87 17.78
C VAL A 91 1.63 9.23 19.24
N GLY A 92 0.67 9.14 20.15
CA GLY A 92 0.88 9.38 21.58
C GLY A 92 1.88 8.40 22.22
N LEU A 93 1.79 7.10 21.87
CA LEU A 93 2.68 6.03 22.34
C LEU A 93 4.13 6.29 21.93
N ARG A 94 4.34 6.74 20.69
CA ARG A 94 5.67 7.07 20.17
C ARG A 94 6.27 8.35 20.77
N LEU A 95 5.43 9.30 21.21
CA LEU A 95 5.90 10.54 21.82
C LEU A 95 6.30 10.36 23.29
N ARG A 96 5.43 9.78 24.13
CA ARG A 96 5.65 9.66 25.59
C ARG A 96 5.23 8.30 26.17
N GLY A 97 5.23 7.25 25.37
CA GLY A 97 4.83 5.92 25.80
C GLY A 97 3.35 5.88 26.19
N TRP A 98 3.00 4.96 27.08
CA TRP A 98 1.61 4.71 27.49
C TRP A 98 0.87 5.96 27.97
N ARG A 99 1.53 6.83 28.74
CA ARG A 99 0.95 8.10 29.20
C ARG A 99 0.61 9.03 28.03
N GLY A 100 1.48 9.09 27.02
CA GLY A 100 1.22 9.87 25.81
C GLY A 100 0.07 9.30 24.99
N ALA A 101 -0.05 7.98 24.91
CA ALA A 101 -1.16 7.31 24.22
C ALA A 101 -2.51 7.62 24.87
N SER A 102 -2.64 7.44 26.19
CA SER A 102 -3.87 7.73 26.93
C SER A 102 -4.28 9.19 26.79
N VAL A 103 -3.34 10.12 26.90
CA VAL A 103 -3.62 11.56 26.79
C VAL A 103 -4.00 11.98 25.37
N ALA A 104 -3.38 11.40 24.34
CA ALA A 104 -3.73 11.68 22.95
C ALA A 104 -5.14 11.19 22.61
N VAL A 105 -5.49 9.97 23.02
CA VAL A 105 -6.83 9.40 22.82
C VAL A 105 -7.87 10.15 23.64
N ALA A 106 -7.57 10.46 24.91
CA ALA A 106 -8.45 11.27 25.74
C ALA A 106 -8.69 12.65 25.11
N GLY A 107 -7.64 13.36 24.70
CA GLY A 107 -7.78 14.65 24.02
C GLY A 107 -8.65 14.56 22.76
N LEU A 108 -8.55 13.49 21.99
CA LEU A 108 -9.35 13.30 20.78
C LEU A 108 -10.85 13.04 21.08
N ILE A 109 -11.16 12.23 22.10
CA ILE A 109 -12.54 11.79 22.40
C ILE A 109 -13.29 12.77 23.32
N LEU A 110 -12.56 13.41 24.24
CA LEU A 110 -13.10 14.30 25.26
C LEU A 110 -14.00 15.43 24.73
N PRO A 111 -13.73 16.11 23.60
CA PRO A 111 -14.63 17.14 23.09
C PRO A 111 -15.98 16.56 22.65
N SER A 112 -15.99 15.39 22.01
CA SER A 112 -17.24 14.70 21.64
C SER A 112 -18.01 14.22 22.87
N MET A 113 -17.29 13.71 23.87
CA MET A 113 -17.89 13.28 25.14
C MET A 113 -18.53 14.46 25.89
N LEU A 114 -17.84 15.59 26.00
CA LEU A 114 -18.36 16.80 26.63
C LEU A 114 -19.57 17.35 25.88
N LEU A 115 -19.51 17.39 24.54
CA LEU A 115 -20.63 17.82 23.71
C LEU A 115 -21.86 16.94 23.96
N MET A 116 -21.68 15.62 24.05
CA MET A 116 -22.78 14.68 24.30
C MET A 116 -23.39 14.87 25.70
N ILE A 117 -22.56 15.03 26.73
CA ILE A 117 -23.04 15.30 28.10
C ILE A 117 -23.80 16.63 28.14
N LEU A 118 -23.27 17.68 27.51
CA LEU A 118 -23.91 18.98 27.42
C LEU A 118 -25.29 18.87 26.74
N LEU A 119 -25.37 18.18 25.60
CA LEU A 119 -26.63 17.92 24.91
C LEU A 119 -27.62 17.11 25.76
N ALA A 120 -27.14 16.13 26.52
CA ALA A 120 -27.99 15.34 27.41
C ALA A 120 -28.57 16.17 28.57
N ILE A 121 -27.77 17.05 29.17
CA ILE A 121 -28.23 17.98 30.21
C ILE A 121 -29.25 18.97 29.61
N LEU A 122 -28.95 19.49 28.42
CA LEU A 122 -29.83 20.41 27.70
C LEU A 122 -31.16 19.73 27.36
N TYR A 123 -31.13 18.50 26.86
CA TYR A 123 -32.32 17.67 26.60
C TYR A 123 -33.23 17.56 27.81
N ARG A 124 -32.67 17.32 29.01
CA ARG A 124 -33.46 17.24 30.25
C ARG A 124 -34.18 18.54 30.59
N HIS A 125 -33.58 19.69 30.26
CA HIS A 125 -34.20 20.99 30.50
C HIS A 125 -35.27 21.30 29.44
N LEU A 126 -35.00 21.01 28.16
CA LEU A 126 -35.95 21.29 27.09
C LEU A 126 -37.20 20.43 27.20
N ARG A 127 -37.09 19.17 27.64
CA ARG A 127 -38.22 18.23 27.79
C ARG A 127 -39.43 18.80 28.53
N ASN A 128 -39.22 19.71 29.49
CA ASN A 128 -40.28 20.24 30.33
C ASN A 128 -41.11 21.34 29.65
N LEU A 129 -40.76 21.76 28.43
CA LEU A 129 -41.48 22.79 27.68
C LEU A 129 -42.60 22.16 26.82
N PRO A 130 -43.79 22.78 26.71
CA PRO A 130 -44.94 22.21 26.01
C PRO A 130 -44.80 22.11 24.48
N ASP A 131 -43.81 22.74 23.86
CA ASP A 131 -43.57 22.72 22.39
C ASP A 131 -42.37 21.85 21.95
N THR A 132 -41.83 21.05 22.86
CA THR A 132 -40.61 20.28 22.61
C THR A 132 -40.77 19.23 21.49
N GLU A 133 -41.97 18.68 21.33
CA GLU A 133 -42.27 17.67 20.31
C GLU A 133 -42.09 18.21 18.88
N ARG A 134 -42.52 19.45 18.63
CA ARG A 134 -42.38 20.11 17.32
C ARG A 134 -40.92 20.38 16.99
N LEU A 135 -40.13 20.79 17.98
CA LEU A 135 -38.69 21.01 17.84
C LEU A 135 -37.97 19.70 17.46
N PHE A 136 -38.30 18.58 18.13
CA PHE A 136 -37.72 17.27 17.80
C PHE A 136 -38.16 16.77 16.43
N HIS A 137 -39.39 17.08 16.01
CA HIS A 137 -39.84 16.74 14.65
C HIS A 137 -39.01 17.47 13.57
N GLY A 138 -38.71 18.75 13.79
CA GLY A 138 -37.80 19.53 12.94
C GLY A 138 -36.36 18.98 12.96
N LEU A 139 -35.85 18.60 14.14
CA LEU A 139 -34.54 17.98 14.28
C LEU A 139 -34.46 16.65 13.54
N ASN A 140 -35.47 15.79 13.65
CA ASN A 140 -35.55 14.53 12.92
C ASN A 140 -35.54 14.75 11.40
N ALA A 141 -36.30 15.72 10.90
CA ALA A 141 -36.27 16.10 9.49
C ALA A 141 -34.87 16.58 9.05
N ALA A 142 -34.18 17.37 9.87
CA ALA A 142 -32.81 17.81 9.61
C ALA A 142 -31.81 16.63 9.60
N VAL A 143 -31.95 15.67 10.50
CA VAL A 143 -31.12 14.45 10.53
C VAL A 143 -31.33 13.61 9.27
N VAL A 144 -32.58 13.42 8.83
CA VAL A 144 -32.90 12.71 7.58
C VAL A 144 -32.26 13.42 6.38
N ALA A 145 -32.39 14.75 6.30
CA ALA A 145 -31.76 15.54 5.23
C ALA A 145 -30.22 15.42 5.27
N LEU A 146 -29.61 15.46 6.45
CA LEU A 146 -28.16 15.30 6.62
C LEU A 146 -27.68 13.92 6.14
N ILE A 147 -28.40 12.85 6.51
CA ILE A 147 -28.10 11.49 6.05
C ILE A 147 -28.22 11.42 4.53
N ALA A 148 -29.29 11.98 3.96
CA ALA A 148 -29.51 12.01 2.51
C ALA A 148 -28.39 12.75 1.76
N VAL A 149 -27.96 13.93 2.25
CA VAL A 149 -26.84 14.69 1.68
C VAL A 149 -25.53 13.90 1.77
N THR A 150 -25.29 13.23 2.90
CA THR A 150 -24.10 12.42 3.11
C THR A 150 -24.09 11.21 2.16
N ALA A 151 -25.22 10.51 2.04
CA ALA A 151 -25.41 9.40 1.11
C ALA A 151 -25.21 9.86 -0.34
N TRP A 152 -25.76 11.01 -0.72
CA TRP A 152 -25.58 11.60 -2.05
C TRP A 152 -24.12 11.93 -2.34
N ARG A 153 -23.41 12.54 -1.39
CA ARG A 153 -21.99 12.89 -1.51
C ARG A 153 -21.13 11.64 -1.71
N ILE A 154 -21.35 10.61 -0.90
CA ILE A 154 -20.63 9.32 -0.99
C ILE A 154 -20.98 8.61 -2.30
N GLY A 155 -22.27 8.60 -2.68
CA GLY A 155 -22.77 8.03 -3.91
C GLY A 155 -22.09 8.66 -5.13
N ARG A 156 -22.07 9.99 -5.24
CA ARG A 156 -21.43 10.68 -6.36
C ARG A 156 -19.92 10.43 -6.44
N SER A 157 -19.22 10.28 -5.31
CA SER A 157 -17.79 9.97 -5.32
C SER A 157 -17.46 8.51 -5.68
N THR A 158 -18.43 7.60 -5.51
CA THR A 158 -18.22 6.16 -5.71
C THR A 158 -18.77 5.67 -7.05
N LEU A 159 -19.90 6.23 -7.48
CA LEU A 159 -20.65 5.84 -8.68
C LEU A 159 -20.16 6.63 -9.91
N ASN A 160 -19.14 6.10 -10.58
CA ASN A 160 -18.53 6.71 -11.75
C ASN A 160 -19.22 6.33 -13.07
N LYS A 161 -19.93 5.20 -13.12
CA LYS A 161 -20.58 4.67 -14.33
C LYS A 161 -22.11 4.70 -14.17
N PRO A 162 -22.89 4.98 -15.24
CA PRO A 162 -24.35 5.09 -15.15
C PRO A 162 -25.03 3.79 -14.70
N TRP A 163 -24.49 2.61 -15.03
CA TRP A 163 -25.03 1.32 -14.57
C TRP A 163 -25.00 1.16 -13.04
N GLN A 164 -24.04 1.79 -12.36
CA GLN A 164 -23.90 1.71 -10.91
C GLN A 164 -25.05 2.47 -10.20
N TRP A 165 -25.50 3.58 -10.79
CA TRP A 165 -26.66 4.33 -10.29
C TRP A 165 -27.95 3.52 -10.35
N TYR A 166 -28.16 2.74 -11.43
CA TYR A 166 -29.32 1.84 -11.50
C TYR A 166 -29.27 0.77 -10.40
N ILE A 167 -28.11 0.16 -10.14
CA ILE A 167 -27.98 -0.81 -9.04
C ILE A 167 -28.26 -0.17 -7.69
N THR A 168 -27.76 1.03 -7.42
CA THR A 168 -28.05 1.74 -6.17
C THR A 168 -29.55 2.04 -6.02
N LEU A 169 -30.21 2.47 -7.10
CA LEU A 169 -31.66 2.72 -7.09
C LEU A 169 -32.46 1.44 -6.83
N PHE A 170 -32.13 0.35 -7.54
CA PHE A 170 -32.79 -0.94 -7.36
C PHE A 170 -32.52 -1.54 -5.98
N ALA A 171 -31.30 -1.41 -5.46
CA ALA A 171 -30.96 -1.85 -4.10
C ALA A 171 -31.75 -1.06 -3.05
N GLY A 172 -31.85 0.26 -3.20
CA GLY A 172 -32.67 1.11 -2.31
C GLY A 172 -34.14 0.74 -2.35
N LEU A 173 -34.68 0.52 -3.56
CA LEU A 173 -36.06 0.07 -3.74
C LEU A 173 -36.29 -1.32 -3.13
N ALA A 174 -35.32 -2.22 -3.27
CA ALA A 174 -35.42 -3.57 -2.72
C ALA A 174 -35.48 -3.59 -1.19
N VAL A 175 -34.71 -2.72 -0.53
CA VAL A 175 -34.78 -2.57 0.94
C VAL A 175 -36.15 -2.05 1.38
N ILE A 176 -36.73 -1.10 0.65
CA ILE A 176 -38.02 -0.49 1.01
C ILE A 176 -39.19 -1.46 0.76
N VAL A 177 -39.18 -2.19 -0.36
CA VAL A 177 -40.32 -3.02 -0.79
C VAL A 177 -40.27 -4.43 -0.23
N PHE A 178 -39.08 -5.05 -0.18
CA PHE A 178 -38.92 -6.45 0.23
C PHE A 178 -38.45 -6.61 1.68
N GLU A 179 -38.27 -5.50 2.42
CA GLU A 179 -37.69 -5.49 3.77
C GLU A 179 -36.37 -6.30 3.86
N ALA A 180 -35.65 -6.36 2.73
CA ALA A 180 -34.48 -7.21 2.59
C ALA A 180 -33.39 -6.76 3.58
N THR A 181 -32.71 -7.73 4.17
CA THR A 181 -31.65 -7.40 5.12
C THR A 181 -30.50 -6.71 4.41
N VAL A 182 -29.83 -5.79 5.10
CA VAL A 182 -28.68 -5.05 4.54
C VAL A 182 -27.61 -6.00 3.99
N ILE A 183 -27.43 -7.15 4.63
CA ILE A 183 -26.45 -8.17 4.24
C ILE A 183 -26.80 -8.76 2.87
N GLU A 184 -28.05 -9.17 2.65
CA GLU A 184 -28.50 -9.74 1.38
C GLU A 184 -28.36 -8.73 0.23
N VAL A 185 -28.77 -7.49 0.46
CA VAL A 185 -28.68 -6.43 -0.55
C VAL A 185 -27.23 -6.14 -0.92
N VAL A 186 -26.33 -6.11 0.07
CA VAL A 186 -24.89 -5.93 -0.18
C VAL A 186 -24.28 -7.11 -0.93
N LEU A 187 -24.66 -8.35 -0.58
CA LEU A 187 -24.18 -9.55 -1.27
C LEU A 187 -24.64 -9.60 -2.73
N VAL A 188 -25.93 -9.38 -2.98
CA VAL A 188 -26.51 -9.44 -4.32
C VAL A 188 -25.95 -8.32 -5.20
N SER A 189 -25.92 -7.07 -4.69
CA SER A 189 -25.35 -5.95 -5.44
C SER A 189 -23.85 -6.12 -5.72
N GLY A 190 -23.10 -6.68 -4.77
CA GLY A 190 -21.69 -7.02 -4.94
C GLY A 190 -21.46 -8.08 -6.03
N LEU A 191 -22.25 -9.16 -6.02
CA LEU A 191 -22.19 -10.22 -7.05
C LEU A 191 -22.54 -9.69 -8.45
N ILE A 192 -23.60 -8.89 -8.56
CA ILE A 192 -23.99 -8.24 -9.81
C ILE A 192 -22.87 -7.31 -10.30
N GLY A 193 -22.24 -6.57 -9.39
CA GLY A 193 -21.11 -5.71 -9.69
C GLY A 193 -19.92 -6.47 -10.27
N ILE A 194 -19.52 -7.58 -9.65
CA ILE A 194 -18.43 -8.44 -10.12
C ILE A 194 -18.77 -9.06 -11.48
N TYR A 195 -20.01 -9.54 -11.65
CA TYR A 195 -20.46 -10.15 -12.89
C TYR A 195 -20.33 -9.17 -14.07
N ILE A 196 -20.83 -7.94 -13.91
CA ILE A 196 -20.79 -6.90 -14.95
C ILE A 196 -19.35 -6.47 -15.27
N ASP A 197 -18.50 -6.27 -14.24
CA ASP A 197 -17.12 -5.84 -14.45
C ASP A 197 -16.29 -6.95 -15.13
N SER A 198 -16.49 -8.21 -14.74
CA SER A 198 -15.84 -9.38 -15.35
C SER A 198 -16.21 -9.60 -16.82
N PHE A 199 -17.37 -9.10 -17.26
CA PHE A 199 -17.86 -9.21 -18.64
C PHE A 199 -17.41 -8.01 -19.50
N ALA A 200 -17.41 -6.80 -18.94
CA ALA A 200 -17.00 -5.57 -19.63
C ALA A 200 -15.48 -5.55 -19.91
N GLU A 201 -14.66 -6.03 -18.98
CA GLU A 201 -13.20 -6.00 -19.08
C GLU A 201 -12.68 -6.94 -20.20
N ARG A 202 -13.34 -8.09 -20.40
CA ARG A 202 -12.98 -9.06 -21.47
C ARG A 202 -13.16 -8.48 -22.87
N ARG A 203 -14.14 -7.60 -23.07
CA ARG A 203 -14.41 -6.95 -24.37
C ARG A 203 -13.51 -5.73 -24.60
N TRP A 204 -13.25 -4.94 -23.56
CA TRP A 204 -12.45 -3.72 -23.65
C TRP A 204 -10.94 -3.98 -23.76
N GLN A 205 -10.40 -4.99 -23.07
CA GLN A 205 -8.98 -5.34 -23.17
C GLN A 205 -8.58 -5.94 -24.52
N ARG A 206 -9.50 -6.68 -25.20
CA ARG A 206 -9.28 -7.11 -26.59
C ARG A 206 -9.20 -5.92 -27.54
N TRP A 207 -10.11 -4.96 -27.41
CA TRP A 207 -10.15 -3.77 -28.27
C TRP A 207 -8.97 -2.81 -28.06
N ARG A 208 -8.48 -2.63 -26.82
CA ARG A 208 -7.27 -1.81 -26.55
C ARG A 208 -6.01 -2.43 -27.14
N ARG A 209 -5.84 -3.77 -27.07
CA ARG A 209 -4.71 -4.45 -27.72
C ARG A 209 -4.70 -4.23 -29.24
N ILE A 210 -5.87 -4.32 -29.88
CA ILE A 210 -5.99 -4.11 -31.32
C ILE A 210 -5.68 -2.66 -31.70
N ARG A 211 -6.19 -1.66 -30.95
CA ARG A 211 -5.90 -0.24 -31.23
C ARG A 211 -4.44 0.15 -30.96
N HIS A 212 -3.79 -0.41 -29.94
CA HIS A 212 -2.40 -0.09 -29.63
C HIS A 212 -1.43 -0.67 -30.67
N ILE A 213 -1.76 -1.81 -31.28
CA ILE A 213 -1.02 -2.36 -32.42
C ILE A 213 -1.24 -1.50 -33.67
N ALA A 214 -2.47 -1.00 -33.89
CA ALA A 214 -2.78 -0.15 -35.03
C ALA A 214 -2.12 1.23 -34.97
N SER A 215 -1.99 1.84 -33.78
CA SER A 215 -1.33 3.15 -33.61
C SER A 215 0.18 3.09 -33.85
N LEU A 216 0.84 2.00 -33.43
CA LEU A 216 2.27 1.79 -33.66
C LEU A 216 2.60 1.62 -35.16
N ARG A 217 1.72 0.99 -35.94
CA ARG A 217 1.88 0.89 -37.40
C ARG A 217 1.76 2.25 -38.09
N ARG A 218 0.81 3.09 -37.68
CA ARG A 218 0.64 4.45 -38.24
C ARG A 218 1.78 5.38 -37.88
N ALA A 219 2.28 5.32 -36.65
CA ALA A 219 3.45 6.11 -36.23
C ALA A 219 4.72 5.70 -37.00
N ARG A 220 4.96 4.40 -37.20
CA ARG A 220 6.09 3.92 -38.01
C ARG A 220 5.96 4.29 -39.48
N LEU A 221 4.76 4.27 -40.05
CA LEU A 221 4.54 4.68 -41.44
C LEU A 221 4.75 6.19 -41.61
N ALA A 222 4.26 7.03 -40.69
CA ALA A 222 4.51 8.47 -40.70
C ALA A 222 5.99 8.82 -40.51
N GLU A 223 6.72 8.05 -39.69
CA GLU A 223 8.16 8.22 -39.50
C GLU A 223 8.97 7.74 -40.73
N LEU A 224 8.50 6.70 -41.43
CA LEU A 224 9.08 6.24 -42.69
C LEU A 224 8.78 7.19 -43.85
N GLU A 225 7.59 7.79 -43.91
CA GLU A 225 7.24 8.84 -44.87
C GLU A 225 8.03 10.12 -44.61
N ALA A 226 8.19 10.54 -43.35
CA ALA A 226 9.02 11.68 -42.98
C ALA A 226 10.50 11.45 -43.29
N ARG A 227 11.02 10.22 -43.09
CA ARG A 227 12.39 9.85 -43.45
C ARG A 227 12.58 9.65 -44.96
N ALA A 228 11.56 9.19 -45.69
CA ALA A 228 11.56 9.11 -47.14
C ALA A 228 11.51 10.49 -47.80
N PHE A 229 10.80 11.45 -47.18
CA PHE A 229 10.73 12.84 -47.63
C PHE A 229 12.05 13.60 -47.45
N VAL A 230 12.85 13.25 -46.44
CA VAL A 230 14.15 13.91 -46.16
C VAL A 230 15.34 13.24 -46.89
N GLY A 231 15.20 12.01 -47.37
CA GLY A 231 16.29 11.20 -47.93
C GLY A 231 16.17 10.85 -49.42
N GLY A 232 15.73 11.80 -50.25
CA GLY A 232 15.20 11.60 -51.61
C GLY A 232 16.07 10.92 -52.68
N HIS A 233 17.36 10.64 -52.49
CA HIS A 233 18.17 9.96 -53.53
C HIS A 233 19.16 8.87 -53.06
N LEU A 234 19.29 8.63 -51.76
CA LEU A 234 20.32 7.70 -51.23
C LEU A 234 19.75 6.42 -50.58
N THR A 235 18.42 6.33 -50.45
CA THR A 235 17.79 5.37 -49.54
C THR A 235 17.44 4.02 -50.15
N ARG A 236 17.27 3.86 -51.47
CA ARG A 236 16.94 2.55 -52.05
C ARG A 236 18.12 1.58 -52.06
N ALA A 237 19.34 2.05 -52.39
CA ALA A 237 20.53 1.21 -52.41
C ALA A 237 20.95 0.77 -51.00
N VAL A 238 20.88 1.68 -50.03
CA VAL A 238 21.28 1.41 -48.64
C VAL A 238 20.24 0.58 -47.89
N ALA A 239 18.95 0.70 -48.22
CA ALA A 239 17.91 -0.12 -47.61
C ALA A 239 18.00 -1.60 -48.00
N ASP A 240 18.34 -1.91 -49.26
CA ASP A 240 18.52 -3.28 -49.72
C ASP A 240 19.78 -3.94 -49.12
N GLU A 241 20.85 -3.17 -48.93
CA GLU A 241 22.08 -3.63 -48.28
C GLU A 241 21.87 -3.93 -46.79
N TYR A 242 21.11 -3.08 -46.09
CA TYR A 242 20.82 -3.27 -44.67
C TYR A 242 19.88 -4.45 -44.41
N VAL A 243 18.89 -4.68 -45.28
CA VAL A 243 17.98 -5.84 -45.18
C VAL A 243 18.73 -7.14 -45.46
N ARG A 244 19.67 -7.16 -46.42
CA ARG A 244 20.52 -8.34 -46.67
C ARG A 244 21.46 -8.65 -45.51
N GLN A 245 22.05 -7.65 -44.87
CA GLN A 245 22.87 -7.84 -43.66
C GLN A 245 22.05 -8.36 -42.48
N THR A 246 20.87 -7.77 -42.23
CA THR A 246 20.05 -8.11 -41.07
C THR A 246 19.49 -9.53 -41.18
N VAL A 247 19.06 -9.95 -42.39
CA VAL A 247 18.55 -11.30 -42.66
C VAL A 247 19.69 -12.34 -42.65
N GLY A 248 20.88 -11.99 -43.13
CA GLY A 248 22.06 -12.86 -43.05
C GLY A 248 22.54 -13.12 -41.61
N GLU A 249 22.52 -12.09 -40.76
CA GLU A 249 22.89 -12.22 -39.34
C GLU A 249 21.86 -13.00 -38.52
N THR A 250 20.56 -12.89 -38.83
CA THR A 250 19.54 -13.65 -38.09
C THR A 250 19.64 -15.14 -38.35
N VAL A 251 19.88 -15.56 -39.60
CA VAL A 251 20.07 -16.97 -39.96
C VAL A 251 21.35 -17.55 -39.35
N ALA A 252 22.46 -16.80 -39.36
CA ALA A 252 23.72 -17.24 -38.74
C ALA A 252 23.67 -17.32 -37.20
N THR A 253 22.79 -16.55 -36.56
CA THR A 253 22.63 -16.53 -35.10
C THR A 253 21.70 -17.65 -34.60
N GLU A 254 20.71 -18.05 -35.40
CA GLU A 254 19.80 -19.15 -35.09
C GLU A 254 20.54 -20.51 -35.12
N GLU A 255 21.47 -20.69 -36.07
CA GLU A 255 22.19 -21.95 -36.30
C GLU A 255 23.29 -22.24 -35.26
N ARG A 256 23.89 -21.21 -34.63
CA ARG A 256 24.88 -21.35 -33.53
C ARG A 256 24.27 -21.50 -32.13
N ARG A 257 22.94 -21.40 -32.02
CA ARG A 257 22.20 -21.44 -30.75
C ARG A 257 22.16 -22.83 -30.07
N PRO A 258 22.10 -23.98 -30.79
CA PRO A 258 22.17 -25.29 -30.15
C PRO A 258 23.56 -25.61 -29.58
N GLU A 259 24.65 -25.35 -30.31
CA GLU A 259 26.03 -25.66 -29.84
C GLU A 259 26.43 -24.91 -28.56
N ARG A 260 26.06 -23.61 -28.47
CA ARG A 260 26.36 -22.81 -27.26
C ARG A 260 25.60 -23.28 -26.03
N LYS A 261 24.41 -23.87 -26.19
CA LYS A 261 23.67 -24.46 -25.06
C LYS A 261 24.33 -25.75 -24.59
N THR A 262 24.82 -26.58 -25.50
CA THR A 262 25.48 -27.85 -25.19
C THR A 262 26.80 -27.62 -24.44
N GLN A 263 27.66 -26.72 -24.92
CA GLN A 263 28.92 -26.39 -24.25
C GLN A 263 28.72 -25.75 -22.86
N ARG A 264 27.65 -24.96 -22.69
CA ARG A 264 27.32 -24.34 -21.40
C ARG A 264 26.83 -25.37 -20.39
N MET A 265 26.06 -26.37 -20.83
CA MET A 265 25.62 -27.49 -19.99
C MET A 265 26.79 -28.42 -19.61
N GLU A 266 27.74 -28.61 -20.51
CA GLU A 266 28.93 -29.42 -20.27
C GLU A 266 29.87 -28.79 -19.22
N LYS A 267 30.16 -27.49 -19.34
CA LYS A 267 30.93 -26.75 -18.31
C LYS A 267 30.27 -26.79 -16.92
N VAL A 268 28.93 -26.78 -16.86
CA VAL A 268 28.20 -26.90 -15.59
C VAL A 268 28.34 -28.32 -15.02
N ARG A 269 28.26 -29.35 -15.86
CA ARG A 269 28.46 -30.75 -15.44
C ARG A 269 29.88 -31.00 -14.94
N GLU A 270 30.90 -30.44 -15.58
CA GLU A 270 32.30 -30.55 -15.12
C GLU A 270 32.52 -29.87 -13.77
N ARG A 271 31.99 -28.66 -13.58
CA ARG A 271 32.06 -27.96 -12.29
C ARG A 271 31.38 -28.75 -11.17
N MET A 272 30.25 -29.39 -11.45
CA MET A 272 29.61 -30.28 -10.46
C MET A 272 30.44 -31.52 -10.15
N ARG A 273 31.13 -32.11 -11.14
CA ARG A 273 32.01 -33.26 -10.92
C ARG A 273 33.23 -32.87 -10.08
N GLN A 274 33.85 -31.72 -10.35
CA GLN A 274 34.96 -31.19 -9.55
C GLN A 274 34.53 -30.93 -8.10
N TRP A 275 33.37 -30.30 -7.90
CA TRP A 275 32.84 -30.05 -6.55
C TRP A 275 32.58 -31.34 -5.77
N ARG A 276 32.06 -32.39 -6.42
CA ARG A 276 31.85 -33.70 -5.78
C ARG A 276 33.17 -34.41 -5.42
N ARG A 277 34.24 -34.25 -6.21
CA ARG A 277 35.57 -34.81 -5.89
C ARG A 277 36.19 -34.10 -4.68
N ALA A 278 36.18 -32.77 -4.68
CA ALA A 278 36.68 -31.97 -3.56
C ALA A 278 35.95 -32.27 -2.24
N ARG A 279 34.64 -32.57 -2.29
CA ARG A 279 33.87 -32.96 -1.11
C ARG A 279 34.25 -34.35 -0.58
N LYS A 280 34.52 -35.32 -1.46
CA LYS A 280 34.98 -36.66 -1.06
C LYS A 280 36.40 -36.64 -0.49
N GLU A 281 37.28 -35.80 -1.04
CA GLU A 281 38.63 -35.59 -0.50
C GLU A 281 38.60 -34.90 0.88
N GLY A 282 37.71 -33.92 1.08
CA GLY A 282 37.50 -33.28 2.38
C GLY A 282 36.93 -34.21 3.46
N GLU A 283 36.04 -35.15 3.10
CA GLU A 283 35.50 -36.15 4.04
C GLU A 283 36.52 -37.26 4.39
N GLY A 284 37.47 -37.57 3.49
CA GLY A 284 38.57 -38.51 3.76
C GLY A 284 39.61 -37.96 4.74
N VAL A 285 39.99 -36.69 4.61
CA VAL A 285 40.97 -36.03 5.50
C VAL A 285 40.42 -35.87 6.93
N GLY A 286 39.10 -35.73 7.09
CA GLY A 286 38.44 -35.66 8.39
C GLY A 286 38.41 -36.99 9.17
N ARG A 287 38.40 -38.14 8.48
CA ARG A 287 38.47 -39.46 9.13
C ARG A 287 39.89 -39.83 9.55
N GLY A 288 40.91 -39.49 8.76
CA GLY A 288 42.31 -39.75 9.10
C GLY A 288 42.75 -39.04 10.39
N ARG A 289 42.44 -37.75 10.54
CA ARG A 289 42.78 -36.99 11.76
C ARG A 289 42.07 -37.47 13.03
N ARG A 290 40.88 -38.09 12.91
CA ARG A 290 40.19 -38.68 14.07
C ARG A 290 40.88 -39.98 14.52
N GLN A 291 41.32 -40.81 13.60
CA GLN A 291 42.05 -42.04 13.92
C GLN A 291 43.45 -41.76 14.48
N GLU A 292 44.11 -40.71 13.98
CA GLU A 292 45.44 -40.29 14.46
C GLU A 292 45.36 -39.71 15.89
N GLN A 293 44.30 -38.95 16.21
CA GLN A 293 44.04 -38.46 17.57
C GLN A 293 43.65 -39.57 18.56
N GLU A 294 42.92 -40.59 18.11
CA GLU A 294 42.59 -41.77 18.93
C GLU A 294 43.83 -42.66 19.18
N ALA A 295 44.75 -42.75 18.22
CA ALA A 295 46.01 -43.49 18.37
C ALA A 295 47.03 -42.78 19.28
N GLU A 296 47.11 -41.44 19.25
CA GLU A 296 47.95 -40.66 20.17
C GLU A 296 47.41 -40.68 21.60
N GLY A 297 46.09 -40.60 21.78
CA GLY A 297 45.45 -40.72 23.09
C GLY A 297 45.67 -42.08 23.77
N SER A 298 45.79 -43.16 22.99
CA SER A 298 46.08 -44.50 23.53
C SER A 298 47.54 -44.69 23.95
N LYS A 299 48.50 -43.90 23.43
CA LYS A 299 49.93 -43.99 23.82
C LYS A 299 50.25 -43.19 25.08
N GLN A 300 49.50 -42.13 25.37
CA GLN A 300 49.67 -41.34 26.60
C GLN A 300 49.02 -41.98 27.84
N GLY A 301 48.09 -42.92 27.68
CA GLY A 301 47.50 -43.67 28.79
C GLY A 301 48.33 -44.85 29.33
N ALA A 302 49.46 -45.19 28.70
CA ALA A 302 50.28 -46.37 29.06
C ALA A 302 51.64 -46.04 29.72
N VAL A 303 51.91 -44.77 30.02
CA VAL A 303 53.17 -44.32 30.65
C VAL A 303 52.98 -43.81 32.09
N ASP A 304 51.74 -43.62 32.54
CA ASP A 304 51.40 -43.19 33.91
C ASP A 304 50.60 -44.26 34.71
N GLY A 305 50.83 -45.55 34.45
CA GLY A 305 50.21 -46.68 35.16
C GLY A 305 51.22 -47.70 35.63
#